data_AF-A0A5C4RXZ2-F1
#
_entry.id   AF-A0A5C4RXZ2-F1
#
_cell.length_a   1.000
_cell.length_b   1.000
_cell.length_c   1.000
_cell.angle_alpha   90.00
_cell.angle_beta   90.00
_cell.angle_gamma   90.00
#
_symmetry.space_group_name_H-M   'P 1'
#
loop_
_entity.id
_entity.type
_entity.pdbx_description
1 polymer ?
#
loop_
_entity_poly.entity_id
_entity_poly.type
_entity_poly.pdbx_seq_one_letter_code
_entity_poly.pdbx_strand_id
1 'polypeptide(L)' 'MQSLTSHYHQLLGLSSNWKVENVHLSMSGKRVEIRLVCTGKQVACPVCGASCS' A
#
# COMPACT_ATOMS: atom_id res chain seq x y z
N MET A 1 5.10 16.32 10.70
CA MET A 1 3.83 16.13 9.98
C MET A 1 3.89 14.78 9.30
N GLN A 2 2.96 13.85 9.61
CA GLN A 2 2.94 12.55 8.94
C GLN A 2 2.35 12.72 7.53
N SER A 3 3.00 12.17 6.51
CA SER A 3 2.45 12.17 5.14
C SER A 3 1.29 11.17 5.06
N LEU A 4 0.34 11.43 4.15
CA LEU A 4 -0.78 10.52 3.87
C LEU A 4 -0.27 9.09 3.61
N THR A 5 0.82 9.01 2.86
CA THR A 5 1.57 7.80 2.54
C THR A 5 2.02 7.02 3.79
N SER A 6 2.57 7.72 4.79
CA SER A 6 3.02 7.11 6.05
C SER A 6 1.84 6.61 6.89
N HIS A 7 0.73 7.36 6.90
CA HIS A 7 -0.48 6.97 7.62
C HIS A 7 -1.11 5.71 7.02
N TYR A 8 -1.24 5.64 5.69
CA TYR A 8 -1.79 4.46 5.02
C TYR A 8 -0.87 3.25 5.11
N HIS A 9 0.44 3.45 5.17
CA HIS A 9 1.40 2.36 5.41
C HIS A 9 1.14 1.68 6.77
N GLN A 10 0.93 2.48 7.82
CA GLN A 10 0.57 1.99 9.15
C GLN A 10 -0.83 1.36 9.19
N LEU A 11 -1.83 2.00 8.57
CA LEU A 11 -3.21 1.53 8.55
C LEU A 11 -3.34 0.13 7.92
N LEU A 12 -2.58 -0.11 6.85
CA LEU A 12 -2.58 -1.38 6.12
C LEU A 12 -1.64 -2.43 6.74
N GLY A 13 -0.91 -2.10 7.80
CA GLY A 13 0.04 -3.03 8.45
C GLY A 13 1.17 -3.46 7.53
N LEU A 14 1.61 -2.60 6.60
CA LEU A 14 2.62 -2.95 5.60
C LEU A 14 4.00 -3.12 6.25
N SER A 15 4.74 -4.13 5.81
CA SER A 15 6.16 -4.26 6.17
C SER A 15 7.01 -3.18 5.48
N SER A 16 8.24 -2.97 5.94
CA SER A 16 9.20 -2.00 5.36
C SER A 16 9.56 -2.26 3.88
N ASN A 17 9.26 -3.45 3.36
CA ASN A 17 9.49 -3.82 1.97
C ASN A 17 8.38 -3.34 1.00
N TRP A 18 7.35 -2.68 1.53
CA TRP A 18 6.24 -2.13 0.77
C TRP A 18 6.22 -0.62 0.93
N LYS A 19 6.09 0.09 -0.19
CA LYS A 19 5.95 1.54 -0.21
C LYS A 19 4.60 1.91 -0.82
N VAL A 20 3.86 2.78 -0.14
CA VAL A 20 2.67 3.41 -0.74
C VAL A 20 3.18 4.43 -1.76
N GLU A 21 2.87 4.22 -3.04
CA GLU A 21 3.26 5.11 -4.12
C GLU A 21 2.22 6.22 -4.30
N ASN A 22 0.93 5.86 -4.26
CA ASN A 22 -0.15 6.80 -4.47
C ASN A 22 -1.42 6.37 -3.71
N VAL A 23 -2.22 7.35 -3.30
CA VAL A 23 -3.55 7.14 -2.74
C VAL A 23 -4.54 7.98 -3.56
N HIS A 24 -5.41 7.32 -4.30
CA HIS A 24 -6.47 7.94 -5.07
C HIS A 24 -7.82 7.72 -4.40
N LEU A 25 -8.52 8.82 -4.13
CA LEU A 25 -9.84 8.81 -3.49
C LEU A 25 -10.90 9.07 -4.55
N SER A 26 -11.62 8.03 -4.94
CA SER A 26 -12.77 8.17 -5.84
C SER A 26 -14.03 8.42 -5.03
N MET A 27 -14.45 9.68 -4.96
CA MET A 27 -15.70 10.07 -4.31
C MET A 27 -16.91 9.49 -5.04
N SER A 28 -16.87 9.50 -6.37
CA SER A 28 -17.94 8.98 -7.24
C SER A 28 -18.11 7.47 -7.06
N GLY A 29 -17.01 6.74 -6.91
CA GLY A 29 -17.00 5.30 -6.68
C GLY A 29 -17.07 4.89 -5.22
N LYS A 30 -17.08 5.85 -4.27
CA LYS A 30 -16.94 5.61 -2.82
C LYS A 30 -15.83 4.61 -2.47
N ARG A 31 -14.69 4.72 -3.16
CA ARG A 31 -13.58 3.77 -3.06
C ARG A 31 -12.26 4.50 -2.87
N VAL A 32 -11.41 3.91 -2.06
CA VAL A 32 -10.00 4.29 -1.92
C VAL A 32 -9.17 3.31 -2.73
N GLU A 33 -8.37 3.82 -3.65
CA GLU A 33 -7.38 3.05 -4.40
C GLU A 33 -5.99 3.40 -3.90
N ILE A 34 -5.26 2.40 -3.44
CA ILE A 34 -3.92 2.57 -2.87
C ILE A 34 -2.95 1.80 -3.76
N ARG A 35 -2.05 2.51 -4.43
CA ARG A 35 -0.99 1.91 -5.23
C ARG A 35 0.20 1.62 -4.33
N LEU A 36 0.61 0.36 -4.32
CA LEU A 36 1.76 -0.13 -3.57
C LEU A 36 2.84 -0.56 -4.54
N VAL A 37 4.08 -0.24 -4.22
CA VAL A 37 5.27 -0.74 -4.91
C VAL A 37 6.04 -1.62 -3.94
N CYS A 38 6.36 -2.82 -4.41
CA CYS A 38 7.27 -3.72 -3.72
C CYS A 38 8.71 -3.25 -3.95
N THR A 39 9.44 -3.01 -2.87
CA THR A 39 10.88 -2.69 -2.92
C THR A 39 11.76 -3.86 -2.45
N GLY A 40 11.15 -4.95 -1.97
CA GLY A 40 11.83 -6.18 -1.57
C GLY A 40 11.91 -7.22 -2.70
N LYS A 41 12.79 -8.22 -2.55
CA LYS A 41 12.99 -9.28 -3.56
C LYS A 41 12.00 -10.45 -3.46
N GLN A 42 11.46 -10.71 -2.28
CA GLN A 42 10.49 -11.79 -2.03
C GLN A 42 9.61 -11.37 -0.86
N VAL A 43 8.42 -10.86 -1.15
CA VAL A 43 7.45 -10.50 -0.12
C VAL A 43 6.10 -11.06 -0.47
N ALA A 44 5.36 -11.47 0.55
CA ALA A 44 3.95 -11.78 0.37
C ALA A 44 3.16 -10.49 0.14
N CYS A 45 2.27 -10.51 -0.84
CA CYS A 45 1.28 -9.47 -1.04
C CYS A 45 0.41 -9.38 0.21
N PRO A 46 0.26 -8.21 0.85
CA PRO A 46 -0.57 -8.04 2.03
C PRO A 46 -2.06 -8.21 1.74
N VAL A 47 -2.47 -8.19 0.46
CA VAL A 47 -3.87 -8.29 0.04
C VAL A 47 -4.26 -9.72 -0.33
N CYS A 48 -3.43 -10.42 -1.12
CA CYS A 48 -3.76 -11.77 -1.61
C CYS A 48 -2.87 -12.88 -1.04
N GLY A 49 -1.82 -12.56 -0.28
CA GLY A 49 -0.88 -13.52 0.30
C GLY A 49 0.10 -14.15 -0.69
N ALA A 50 -0.04 -13.89 -1.99
CA ALA A 50 0.85 -14.44 -3.01
C ALA A 50 2.26 -13.81 -2.91
N SER A 51 3.29 -14.57 -3.25
CA SER A 51 4.66 -14.05 -3.35
C SER A 51 4.76 -13.10 -4.55
N CYS A 52 5.10 -11.83 -4.29
CA CYS A 52 5.46 -10.88 -5.33
C CYS A 52 6.96 -11.00 -5.64
N SER A 53 7.28 -11.16 -6.93
CA SER A 53 8.62 -11.23 -7.51
C SER A 53 8.79 -10.16 -8.57
#